data_AF-A0A109NWM7-F1
#
_entry.id   AF-A0A109NWM7-F1
#
_cell.length_a   1.000
_cell.length_b   1.000
_cell.length_c   1.000
_cell.angle_alpha   90.00
_cell.angle_beta   90.00
_cell.angle_gamma   90.00
#
_symmetry.space_group_name_H-M   'P 1'
#
loop_
_entity.id
_entity.type
_entity.pdbx_description
1 polymer ?
#
loop_
_entity_poly.entity_id
_entity_poly.type
_entity_poly.pdbx_seq_one_letter_code
_entity_poly.pdbx_strand_id
1 'polypeptide(L)'
;HNLYCNQKKVASDVTSFHLTDKHVAYTTLTQLHFVKLITDNRNLGQPIESRRMERGARIVTIVPKSSKCVFQLPRGNLEVIHPRLLSIHLIGDFLDARKYWLAFDLLRKQRINLNLIVDHDPKTFLENLDDFVGQISNPQWLNLFITDLQNEDVTRTMYAGNYERDGLCVYPDAYDVAGKVHGVCDKLIGVFEKQDKEFELPKITCYVKKGLIETALA
;
A
#
# COMPACT_ATOMS: atom_id res chain seq x y z
N HIS A 1 -28.19 13.34 -9.26
CA HIS A 1 -28.56 13.93 -7.95
C HIS A 1 -27.36 14.67 -7.36
N ASN A 2 -27.56 15.56 -6.39
CA ASN A 2 -26.45 16.23 -5.69
C ASN A 2 -26.16 15.49 -4.38
N LEU A 3 -24.88 15.31 -4.06
CA LEU A 3 -24.42 14.76 -2.77
C LEU A 3 -24.02 15.94 -1.86
N TYR A 4 -24.55 15.94 -0.64
CA TYR A 4 -24.27 16.96 0.37
C TYR A 4 -23.72 16.31 1.63
N CYS A 5 -22.86 17.03 2.33
CA CYS A 5 -22.41 16.71 3.68
C CYS A 5 -22.47 18.00 4.50
N ASN A 6 -23.18 17.98 5.63
CA ASN A 6 -23.42 19.17 6.48
C ASN A 6 -23.88 20.41 5.69
N GLN A 7 -24.87 20.24 4.80
CA GLN A 7 -25.41 21.30 3.92
C GLN A 7 -24.42 21.84 2.86
N LYS A 8 -23.14 21.43 2.88
CA LYS A 8 -22.16 21.74 1.84
C LYS A 8 -22.27 20.72 0.71
N LYS A 9 -22.35 21.21 -0.52
CA LYS A 9 -22.36 20.36 -1.72
C LYS A 9 -20.98 19.71 -1.89
N VAL A 10 -20.97 18.38 -1.94
CA VAL A 10 -19.76 17.57 -2.15
C VAL A 10 -19.59 17.26 -3.64
N ALA A 11 -20.66 16.84 -4.32
CA ALA A 11 -20.62 16.48 -5.73
C ALA A 11 -21.97 16.71 -6.44
N SER A 12 -21.91 16.89 -7.76
CA SER A 12 -23.07 16.90 -8.67
C SER A 12 -23.18 15.56 -9.39
N ASP A 13 -24.33 15.31 -10.03
CA ASP A 13 -24.55 14.19 -10.96
C ASP A 13 -24.23 12.80 -10.37
N VAL A 14 -24.41 12.68 -9.05
CA VAL A 14 -24.22 11.45 -8.31
C VAL A 14 -25.38 10.49 -8.61
N THR A 15 -25.03 9.24 -8.89
CA THR A 15 -25.94 8.13 -9.21
C THR A 15 -26.02 7.10 -8.08
N SER A 16 -24.97 6.94 -7.29
CA SER A 16 -24.92 6.15 -6.06
C SER A 16 -23.76 6.58 -5.18
N PHE A 17 -23.80 6.28 -3.89
CA PHE A 17 -22.68 6.53 -2.97
C PHE A 17 -22.64 5.47 -1.85
N HIS A 18 -21.47 5.33 -1.22
CA HIS A 18 -21.27 4.46 -0.08
C HIS A 18 -20.21 5.07 0.85
N LEU A 19 -20.42 4.91 2.16
CA LEU A 19 -19.50 5.41 3.18
C LEU A 19 -18.49 4.32 3.57
N THR A 20 -17.30 4.75 3.93
CA THR A 20 -16.25 3.93 4.58
C THR A 20 -15.77 4.70 5.81
N ASP A 21 -14.91 4.10 6.62
CA ASP A 21 -14.41 4.73 7.84
C ASP A 21 -13.68 6.06 7.57
N LYS A 22 -13.04 6.18 6.39
CA LYS A 22 -12.18 7.32 6.04
C LYS A 22 -12.65 8.10 4.80
N HIS A 23 -13.58 7.57 4.01
CA HIS A 23 -13.96 8.13 2.70
C HIS A 23 -15.45 8.01 2.40
N VAL A 24 -15.94 8.92 1.56
CA VAL A 24 -17.16 8.74 0.78
C VAL A 24 -16.77 8.33 -0.63
N ALA A 25 -17.25 7.18 -1.07
CA ALA A 25 -17.19 6.79 -2.47
C ALA A 25 -18.50 7.16 -3.15
N TYR A 26 -18.45 7.72 -4.35
CA TYR A 26 -19.65 7.99 -5.14
C TYR A 26 -19.42 7.75 -6.62
N THR A 27 -20.48 7.42 -7.33
CA THR A 27 -20.46 7.27 -8.79
C THR A 27 -21.19 8.42 -9.45
N THR A 28 -20.69 8.81 -10.62
CA THR A 28 -21.43 9.59 -11.61
C THR A 28 -21.87 8.66 -12.75
N LEU A 29 -22.21 9.21 -13.92
CA LEU A 29 -22.63 8.40 -15.07
C LEU A 29 -21.53 7.45 -15.58
N THR A 30 -20.25 7.84 -15.49
CA THR A 30 -19.11 7.08 -16.07
C THR A 30 -17.89 7.01 -15.16
N GLN A 31 -17.98 7.51 -13.93
CA GLN A 31 -16.84 7.59 -13.03
C GLN A 31 -17.20 7.16 -11.61
N LEU A 32 -16.20 6.61 -10.93
CA LEU A 32 -16.14 6.39 -9.49
C LEU A 32 -15.17 7.41 -8.89
N HIS A 33 -15.55 8.03 -7.79
CA HIS A 33 -14.75 9.00 -7.06
C HIS A 33 -14.66 8.62 -5.59
N PHE A 34 -13.52 8.91 -4.98
CA PHE A 34 -13.33 8.83 -3.53
C PHE A 34 -13.01 10.22 -2.99
N VAL A 35 -13.69 10.63 -1.93
CA VAL A 35 -13.44 11.89 -1.21
C VAL A 35 -13.19 11.55 0.25
N LYS A 36 -12.22 12.20 0.88
CA LYS A 36 -11.93 12.02 2.31
C LYS A 36 -13.09 12.52 3.17
N LEU A 37 -13.43 11.73 4.19
CA LEU A 37 -14.27 12.18 5.30
C LEU A 37 -13.37 12.94 6.27
N ILE A 38 -13.10 14.22 5.99
CA ILE A 38 -12.33 15.07 6.91
C ILE A 38 -13.30 15.71 7.91
N THR A 39 -12.91 15.71 9.19
CA THR A 39 -13.54 16.49 10.28
C THR A 39 -13.46 18.00 10.05
N ASP A 40 -12.41 18.48 9.37
CA ASP A 40 -12.23 19.88 8.98
C ASP A 40 -12.71 20.15 7.55
N ASN A 41 -13.77 20.95 7.42
CA ASN A 41 -14.52 21.29 6.20
C ASN A 41 -13.72 21.88 5.01
N ARG A 42 -12.39 22.01 5.10
CA ARG A 42 -11.56 22.79 4.16
C ARG A 42 -11.44 22.14 2.78
N ASN A 43 -11.37 20.80 2.68
CA ASN A 43 -11.21 20.08 1.41
C ASN A 43 -12.41 19.18 1.03
N LEU A 44 -13.57 19.45 1.61
CA LEU A 44 -14.80 18.69 1.34
C LEU A 44 -15.18 18.82 -0.15
N GLY A 45 -15.17 17.70 -0.89
CA GLY A 45 -15.63 17.64 -2.28
C GLY A 45 -14.56 17.45 -3.34
N GLN A 46 -13.26 17.53 -3.02
CA GLN A 46 -12.22 17.21 -3.99
C GLN A 46 -11.94 15.69 -4.00
N PRO A 47 -12.11 15.00 -5.14
CA PRO A 47 -11.77 13.59 -5.24
C PRO A 47 -10.26 13.36 -5.08
N ILE A 48 -9.88 12.44 -4.20
CA ILE A 48 -8.48 11.99 -4.02
C ILE A 48 -8.12 10.85 -5.00
N GLU A 49 -9.12 10.08 -5.41
CA GLU A 49 -8.98 9.06 -6.45
C GLU A 49 -10.22 9.14 -7.34
N SER A 50 -10.01 9.03 -8.65
CA SER A 50 -11.09 8.95 -9.64
C SER A 50 -10.76 7.89 -10.68
N ARG A 51 -11.77 7.15 -11.09
CA ARG A 51 -11.64 6.03 -12.02
C ARG A 51 -12.81 6.02 -13.00
N ARG A 52 -12.56 5.68 -14.26
CA ARG A 52 -13.61 5.38 -15.23
C ARG A 52 -14.27 4.04 -14.94
N MET A 53 -15.59 4.00 -15.08
CA MET A 53 -16.45 2.83 -14.87
C MET A 53 -17.33 2.62 -16.10
N GLU A 54 -17.92 1.43 -16.23
CA GLU A 54 -19.01 1.21 -17.19
C GLU A 54 -20.13 2.21 -16.93
N ARG A 55 -20.68 2.75 -18.02
CA ARG A 55 -21.71 3.78 -17.96
C ARG A 55 -22.91 3.27 -17.17
N GLY A 56 -23.30 3.96 -16.10
CA GLY A 56 -24.45 3.61 -15.28
C GLY A 56 -24.20 2.53 -14.22
N ALA A 57 -22.94 2.10 -14.01
CA ALA A 57 -22.59 1.26 -12.87
C ALA A 57 -22.91 1.97 -11.54
N ARG A 58 -23.46 1.23 -10.57
CA ARG A 58 -23.85 1.76 -9.25
C ARG A 58 -23.19 0.94 -8.14
N ILE A 59 -22.72 1.61 -7.09
CA ILE A 59 -22.14 0.97 -5.91
C ILE A 59 -23.24 0.20 -5.18
N VAL A 60 -22.97 -1.07 -4.90
CA VAL A 60 -23.80 -1.91 -4.01
C VAL A 60 -23.22 -1.86 -2.60
N THR A 61 -21.91 -2.11 -2.47
CA THR A 61 -21.24 -2.05 -1.18
C THR A 61 -19.72 -1.90 -1.34
N ILE A 62 -19.08 -1.30 -0.33
CA ILE A 62 -17.63 -1.43 -0.12
C ILE A 62 -17.45 -2.35 1.08
N VAL A 63 -16.75 -3.47 0.87
CA VAL A 63 -16.62 -4.51 1.88
C VAL A 63 -15.69 -4.01 3.01
N PRO A 64 -16.13 -4.00 4.28
CA PRO A 64 -15.28 -3.59 5.40
C PRO A 64 -14.03 -4.46 5.52
N LYS A 65 -12.91 -3.88 5.96
CA LYS A 65 -11.61 -4.57 6.15
C LYS A 65 -11.14 -5.33 4.90
N SER A 66 -11.48 -4.81 3.72
CA SER A 66 -11.19 -5.39 2.43
C SER A 66 -11.00 -4.26 1.41
N SER A 67 -10.30 -4.54 0.31
CA SER A 67 -10.18 -3.60 -0.81
C SER A 67 -11.29 -3.74 -1.85
N LYS A 68 -12.28 -4.61 -1.62
CA LYS A 68 -13.34 -4.92 -2.58
C LYS A 68 -14.43 -3.85 -2.58
N CYS A 69 -14.71 -3.32 -3.77
CA CYS A 69 -15.90 -2.53 -4.03
C CYS A 69 -16.78 -3.27 -5.04
N VAL A 70 -18.04 -3.50 -4.67
CA VAL A 70 -19.02 -4.27 -5.44
C VAL A 70 -19.96 -3.30 -6.14
N PHE A 71 -20.10 -3.48 -7.45
CA PHE A 71 -20.96 -2.69 -8.32
C PHE A 71 -22.04 -3.56 -8.94
N GLN A 72 -23.21 -2.97 -9.17
CA GLN A 72 -24.19 -3.50 -10.10
C GLN A 72 -24.09 -2.72 -11.41
N LEU A 73 -23.91 -3.45 -12.51
CA LEU A 73 -23.94 -2.89 -13.85
C LEU A 73 -25.38 -2.67 -14.34
N PRO A 74 -25.62 -1.80 -15.34
CA PRO A 74 -26.95 -1.58 -15.90
C PRO A 74 -27.63 -2.86 -16.42
N ARG A 75 -26.82 -3.84 -16.86
CA ARG A 75 -27.26 -5.16 -17.32
C ARG A 75 -27.66 -6.13 -16.19
N GLY A 76 -27.59 -5.71 -14.93
CA GLY A 76 -27.95 -6.50 -13.76
C GLY A 76 -26.81 -7.32 -13.12
N ASN A 77 -25.71 -7.54 -13.85
CA ASN A 77 -24.54 -8.27 -13.33
C ASN A 77 -23.86 -7.54 -12.16
N LEU A 78 -23.32 -8.30 -11.22
CA LEU A 78 -22.43 -7.79 -10.19
C LEU A 78 -20.97 -7.88 -10.65
N GLU A 79 -20.21 -6.82 -10.41
CA GLU A 79 -18.77 -6.78 -10.65
C GLU A 79 -18.04 -6.30 -9.40
N VAL A 80 -16.86 -6.88 -9.16
CA VAL A 80 -16.00 -6.51 -8.04
C VAL A 80 -14.73 -5.88 -8.58
N ILE A 81 -14.39 -4.72 -8.05
CA ILE A 81 -13.09 -4.08 -8.32
C ILE A 81 -12.32 -3.88 -7.02
N HIS A 82 -11.02 -3.66 -7.17
CA HIS A 82 -10.11 -3.29 -6.08
C HIS A 82 -9.51 -1.91 -6.36
N PRO A 83 -10.16 -0.81 -5.92
CA PRO A 83 -9.59 0.53 -6.01
C PRO A 83 -8.24 0.59 -5.27
N ARG A 84 -7.23 1.23 -5.88
CA ARG A 84 -5.86 1.18 -5.36
C ARG A 84 -5.76 1.88 -4.01
N LEU A 85 -6.49 2.98 -3.80
CA LEU A 85 -6.69 3.62 -2.50
C LEU A 85 -7.08 2.65 -1.39
N LEU A 86 -8.10 1.82 -1.61
CA LEU A 86 -8.59 0.90 -0.57
C LEU A 86 -7.57 -0.19 -0.26
N SER A 87 -6.85 -0.66 -1.27
CA SER A 87 -5.77 -1.62 -1.08
C SER A 87 -4.60 -1.04 -0.30
N ILE A 88 -4.20 0.19 -0.60
CA ILE A 88 -3.12 0.89 0.10
C ILE A 88 -3.47 1.05 1.59
N HIS A 89 -4.70 1.43 1.93
CA HIS A 89 -5.13 1.50 3.33
C HIS A 89 -5.11 0.14 4.01
N LEU A 90 -5.63 -0.90 3.37
CA LEU A 90 -5.62 -2.25 3.92
C LEU A 90 -4.20 -2.78 4.14
N ILE A 91 -3.26 -2.46 3.24
CA ILE A 91 -1.84 -2.78 3.41
C ILE A 91 -1.26 -2.03 4.61
N GLY A 92 -1.58 -0.74 4.76
CA GLY A 92 -1.20 0.03 5.94
C GLY A 92 -1.65 -0.65 7.24
N ASP A 93 -2.93 -1.04 7.32
CA ASP A 93 -3.48 -1.73 8.49
C ASP A 93 -2.77 -3.07 8.77
N PHE A 94 -2.35 -3.80 7.73
CA PHE A 94 -1.55 -5.02 7.89
C PHE A 94 -0.13 -4.73 8.40
N LEU A 95 0.53 -3.69 7.89
CA LEU A 95 1.87 -3.32 8.31
C LEU A 95 1.88 -2.79 9.75
N ASP A 96 0.89 -1.97 10.14
CA ASP A 96 0.67 -1.53 11.52
C ASP A 96 0.51 -2.72 12.48
N ALA A 97 -0.15 -3.78 12.03
CA ALA A 97 -0.35 -5.01 12.80
C ALA A 97 0.80 -6.03 12.66
N ARG A 98 1.91 -5.67 11.98
CA ARG A 98 3.04 -6.56 11.64
C ARG A 98 2.64 -7.87 10.94
N LYS A 99 1.56 -7.84 10.14
CA LYS A 99 1.13 -8.97 9.30
C LYS A 99 1.81 -8.90 7.94
N TYR A 100 3.13 -9.04 7.94
CA TYR A 100 3.99 -8.89 6.76
C TYR A 100 3.59 -9.80 5.60
N TRP A 101 3.22 -11.06 5.86
CA TRP A 101 2.79 -11.97 4.78
C TRP A 101 1.54 -11.45 4.05
N LEU A 102 0.53 -10.98 4.79
CA LEU A 102 -0.71 -10.46 4.20
C LEU A 102 -0.45 -9.17 3.39
N ALA A 103 0.39 -8.29 3.92
CA ALA A 103 0.81 -7.09 3.21
C ALA A 103 1.57 -7.44 1.91
N PHE A 104 2.57 -8.32 2.00
CA PHE A 104 3.38 -8.76 0.86
C PHE A 104 2.54 -9.41 -0.24
N ASP A 105 1.68 -10.37 0.12
CA ASP A 105 0.84 -11.06 -0.85
C ASP A 105 -0.11 -10.11 -1.57
N LEU A 106 -0.69 -9.14 -0.85
CA LEU A 106 -1.58 -8.15 -1.43
C LEU A 106 -0.84 -7.17 -2.35
N LEU A 107 0.33 -6.67 -1.93
CA LEU A 107 1.20 -5.82 -2.74
C LEU A 107 1.57 -6.51 -4.06
N ARG A 108 2.02 -7.76 -3.97
CA ARG A 108 2.42 -8.59 -5.12
C ARG A 108 1.25 -8.87 -6.05
N LYS A 109 0.10 -9.33 -5.54
CA LYS A 109 -1.10 -9.64 -6.34
C LYS A 109 -1.64 -8.41 -7.08
N GLN A 110 -1.53 -7.23 -6.47
CA GLN A 110 -2.07 -5.99 -7.04
C GLN A 110 -1.03 -5.12 -7.73
N ARG A 111 0.22 -5.58 -7.83
CA ARG A 111 1.34 -4.82 -8.44
C ARG A 111 1.47 -3.42 -7.84
N ILE A 112 1.45 -3.38 -6.51
CA ILE A 112 1.74 -2.20 -5.71
C ILE A 112 3.20 -2.30 -5.27
N ASN A 113 3.92 -1.19 -5.32
CA ASN A 113 5.35 -1.13 -5.05
C ASN A 113 5.70 -1.71 -3.66
N LEU A 114 6.56 -2.73 -3.63
CA LEU A 114 6.97 -3.46 -2.42
C LEU A 114 7.77 -2.61 -1.43
N ASN A 115 8.35 -1.50 -1.89
CA ASN A 115 9.03 -0.52 -1.02
C ASN A 115 8.11 0.02 0.08
N LEU A 116 6.78 -0.04 -0.13
CA LEU A 116 5.79 0.35 0.89
C LEU A 116 5.93 -0.43 2.20
N ILE A 117 6.46 -1.66 2.18
CA ILE A 117 6.70 -2.45 3.40
C ILE A 117 7.74 -1.76 4.30
N VAL A 118 8.77 -1.18 3.69
CA VAL A 118 9.83 -0.44 4.40
C VAL A 118 9.35 0.97 4.73
N ASP A 119 8.80 1.65 3.73
CA ASP A 119 8.53 3.09 3.82
C ASP A 119 7.34 3.44 4.72
N HIS A 120 6.47 2.46 5.03
CA HIS A 120 5.35 2.65 5.96
C HIS A 120 5.78 3.05 7.37
N ASP A 121 6.84 2.41 7.87
CA ASP A 121 7.47 2.68 9.16
C ASP A 121 8.88 2.04 9.16
N PRO A 122 9.90 2.77 8.64
CA PRO A 122 11.23 2.22 8.49
C PRO A 122 11.85 1.76 9.81
N LYS A 123 11.60 2.47 10.91
CA LYS A 123 12.12 2.11 12.23
C LYS A 123 11.55 0.77 12.68
N THR A 124 10.22 0.66 12.75
CA THR A 124 9.57 -0.57 13.20
C THR A 124 9.92 -1.74 12.29
N PHE A 125 10.00 -1.53 10.97
CA PHE A 125 10.42 -2.57 10.03
C PHE A 125 11.84 -3.09 10.34
N LEU A 126 12.83 -2.19 10.48
CA LEU A 126 14.22 -2.57 10.74
C LEU A 126 14.42 -3.26 12.10
N GLU A 127 13.61 -2.90 13.11
CA GLU A 127 13.62 -3.54 14.43
C GLU A 127 12.97 -4.94 14.44
N ASN A 128 12.16 -5.28 13.43
CA ASN A 128 11.35 -6.51 13.39
C ASN A 128 11.63 -7.36 12.13
N LEU A 129 12.85 -7.30 11.57
CA LEU A 129 13.19 -8.04 10.36
C LEU A 129 13.13 -9.57 10.50
N ASP A 130 13.43 -10.11 11.69
CA ASP A 130 13.31 -11.55 11.95
C ASP A 130 11.87 -12.04 11.74
N ASP A 131 10.86 -11.24 12.15
CA ASP A 131 9.44 -11.54 11.94
C ASP A 131 9.04 -11.41 10.46
N PHE A 132 9.54 -10.39 9.76
CA PHE A 132 9.34 -10.24 8.32
C PHE A 132 9.87 -11.45 7.53
N VAL A 133 11.12 -11.85 7.77
CA VAL A 133 11.74 -13.00 7.10
C VAL A 133 11.00 -14.30 7.46
N GLY A 134 10.67 -14.49 8.75
CA GLY A 134 9.93 -15.66 9.21
C GLY A 134 8.53 -15.81 8.61
N GLN A 135 7.80 -14.70 8.44
CA GLN A 135 6.46 -14.73 7.84
C GLN A 135 6.46 -14.97 6.32
N ILE A 136 7.45 -14.43 5.60
CA ILE A 136 7.53 -14.66 4.15
C ILE A 136 8.04 -16.06 3.86
N SER A 137 9.09 -16.48 4.59
CA SER A 137 9.80 -17.77 4.59
C SER A 137 10.32 -18.29 3.24
N ASN A 138 9.67 -18.01 2.13
CA ASN A 138 10.02 -18.39 0.78
C ASN A 138 11.19 -17.53 0.25
N PRO A 139 12.36 -18.13 -0.06
CA PRO A 139 13.52 -17.40 -0.54
C PRO A 139 13.29 -16.64 -1.84
N GLN A 140 12.46 -17.15 -2.75
CA GLN A 140 12.17 -16.48 -4.03
C GLN A 140 11.35 -15.20 -3.83
N TRP A 141 10.46 -15.16 -2.83
CA TRP A 141 9.73 -13.94 -2.48
C TRP A 141 10.61 -12.91 -1.79
N LEU A 142 11.57 -13.33 -0.97
CA LEU A 142 12.58 -12.44 -0.42
C LEU A 142 13.49 -11.88 -1.52
N ASN A 143 13.91 -12.70 -2.49
CA ASN A 143 14.66 -12.24 -3.66
C ASN A 143 13.89 -11.18 -4.47
N LEU A 144 12.59 -11.38 -4.67
CA LEU A 144 11.73 -10.40 -5.32
C LEU A 144 11.72 -9.09 -4.54
N PHE A 145 11.52 -9.15 -3.22
CA PHE A 145 11.53 -7.97 -2.36
C PHE A 145 12.86 -7.21 -2.46
N ILE A 146 13.99 -7.90 -2.30
CA ILE A 146 15.33 -7.28 -2.33
C ILE A 146 15.62 -6.67 -3.70
N THR A 147 15.27 -7.37 -4.77
CA THR A 147 15.43 -6.88 -6.15
C THR A 147 14.63 -5.60 -6.38
N ASP A 148 13.42 -5.50 -5.84
CA ASP A 148 12.54 -4.35 -6.01
C ASP A 148 12.88 -3.16 -5.10
N LEU A 149 13.75 -3.32 -4.09
CA LEU A 149 14.14 -2.22 -3.20
C LEU A 149 14.75 -1.05 -3.98
N GLN A 150 14.36 0.18 -3.63
CA GLN A 150 14.85 1.42 -4.21
C GLN A 150 15.16 2.43 -3.11
N ASN A 151 16.11 3.34 -3.39
CA ASN A 151 16.42 4.49 -2.56
C ASN A 151 15.39 5.62 -2.76
N GLU A 152 14.13 5.28 -2.57
CA GLU A 152 12.98 6.17 -2.69
C GLU A 152 12.02 5.88 -1.53
N ASP A 153 11.32 6.92 -1.07
CA ASP A 153 10.21 6.79 -0.13
C ASP A 153 8.88 6.90 -0.90
N VAL A 154 8.26 5.74 -1.17
CA VAL A 154 7.04 5.69 -1.97
C VAL A 154 5.82 6.27 -1.26
N THR A 155 5.87 6.45 0.07
CA THR A 155 4.79 7.11 0.83
C THR A 155 4.76 8.60 0.56
N ARG A 156 5.92 9.21 0.29
CA ARG A 156 6.07 10.64 0.00
C ARG A 156 6.03 10.98 -1.49
N THR A 157 6.22 9.99 -2.37
CA THR A 157 6.18 10.16 -3.82
C THR A 157 4.89 9.57 -4.41
N MET A 158 4.93 8.31 -4.83
CA MET A 158 3.87 7.64 -5.59
C MET A 158 2.53 7.60 -4.84
N TYR A 159 2.56 7.52 -3.51
CA TYR A 159 1.36 7.36 -2.69
C TYR A 159 1.01 8.59 -1.83
N ALA A 160 1.71 9.71 -1.98
CA ALA A 160 1.56 10.90 -1.12
C ALA A 160 0.11 11.36 -0.93
N GLY A 161 -0.71 11.38 -1.99
CA GLY A 161 -2.11 11.82 -1.90
C GLY A 161 -3.04 10.86 -1.14
N ASN A 162 -2.63 9.59 -1.00
CA ASN A 162 -3.44 8.48 -0.49
C ASN A 162 -2.81 7.82 0.74
N TYR A 163 -1.73 8.37 1.27
CA TYR A 163 -0.97 7.82 2.39
C TYR A 163 -0.84 8.85 3.51
N GLU A 164 -1.94 9.09 4.22
CA GLU A 164 -1.97 10.06 5.31
C GLU A 164 -1.64 9.38 6.64
N ARG A 165 -0.34 9.23 6.92
CA ARG A 165 0.21 8.93 8.25
C ARG A 165 1.06 10.08 8.79
N ASP A 166 0.72 11.32 8.44
CA ASP A 166 1.43 12.51 8.92
C ASP A 166 1.57 12.45 10.47
N GLY A 167 2.82 12.34 10.93
CA GLY A 167 3.18 12.27 12.35
C GLY A 167 3.31 10.87 12.98
N LEU A 168 2.95 9.78 12.27
CA LEU A 168 3.11 8.39 12.77
C LEU A 168 4.29 7.65 12.13
N CYS A 169 4.78 8.10 10.97
CA CYS A 169 5.95 7.49 10.34
C CYS A 169 7.21 7.92 11.08
N VAL A 170 7.84 6.98 11.79
CA VAL A 170 9.05 7.24 12.57
C VAL A 170 10.26 6.83 11.74
N TYR A 171 11.00 7.84 11.30
CA TYR A 171 12.32 7.62 10.72
C TYR A 171 13.34 7.52 11.86
N PRO A 172 14.25 6.53 11.85
CA PRO A 172 15.40 6.55 12.75
C PRO A 172 16.18 7.88 12.63
N ASP A 173 16.77 8.37 13.73
CA ASP A 173 17.46 9.68 13.79
C ASP A 173 18.57 9.86 12.72
N ALA A 174 19.10 8.76 12.18
CA ALA A 174 20.13 8.71 11.13
C ALA A 174 19.63 8.09 9.81
N TYR A 175 18.32 7.98 9.59
CA TYR A 175 17.79 7.35 8.39
C TYR A 175 17.85 8.27 7.17
N ASP A 176 18.70 7.88 6.22
CA ASP A 176 18.81 8.51 4.91
C ASP A 176 18.14 7.63 3.84
N VAL A 177 17.19 8.20 3.11
CA VAL A 177 16.51 7.52 1.99
C VAL A 177 17.52 7.12 0.90
N ALA A 178 18.60 7.87 0.70
CA ALA A 178 19.66 7.51 -0.24
C ALA A 178 20.49 6.30 0.24
N GLY A 179 20.52 6.03 1.54
CA GLY A 179 21.16 4.86 2.16
C GLY A 179 20.22 3.68 2.40
N LYS A 180 18.92 3.81 2.11
CA LYS A 180 17.87 2.82 2.44
C LYS A 180 18.22 1.42 1.96
N VAL A 181 18.57 1.26 0.67
CA VAL A 181 18.89 -0.05 0.08
C VAL A 181 20.04 -0.72 0.82
N HIS A 182 21.10 0.03 1.12
CA HIS A 182 22.26 -0.47 1.85
C HIS A 182 21.88 -0.88 3.27
N GLY A 183 21.21 -0.01 4.03
CA GLY A 183 20.83 -0.28 5.41
C GLY A 183 19.88 -1.47 5.57
N VAL A 184 18.89 -1.60 4.69
CA VAL A 184 17.98 -2.76 4.69
C VAL A 184 18.72 -4.04 4.33
N CYS A 185 19.57 -4.03 3.31
CA CYS A 185 20.34 -5.21 2.91
C CYS A 185 21.32 -5.66 4.00
N ASP A 186 22.00 -4.73 4.67
CA ASP A 186 22.94 -5.07 5.77
C ASP A 186 22.24 -5.77 6.92
N LYS A 187 21.07 -5.27 7.31
CA LYS A 187 20.29 -5.91 8.37
C LYS A 187 19.72 -7.26 7.94
N LEU A 188 19.25 -7.38 6.69
CA LEU A 188 18.77 -8.66 6.15
C LEU A 188 19.87 -9.72 6.10
N ILE A 189 21.08 -9.37 5.66
CA ILE A 189 22.24 -10.27 5.68
C ILE A 189 22.46 -10.81 7.09
N GLY A 190 22.48 -9.93 8.10
CA GLY A 190 22.63 -10.34 9.50
C GLY A 190 21.48 -11.20 10.04
N VAL A 191 20.28 -11.15 9.44
CA VAL A 191 19.17 -12.08 9.75
C VAL A 191 19.40 -13.42 9.06
N PHE A 192 19.78 -13.43 7.78
CA PHE A 192 20.01 -14.65 7.01
C PHE A 192 21.19 -15.46 7.56
N GLU A 193 22.25 -14.82 8.04
CA GLU A 193 23.40 -15.50 8.65
C GLU A 193 23.05 -16.28 9.93
N LYS A 194 21.98 -15.89 10.63
CA LYS A 194 21.49 -16.62 11.81
C LYS A 194 20.62 -17.82 11.45
N GLN A 195 20.20 -17.94 10.18
CA GLN A 195 19.26 -18.94 9.70
C GLN A 195 19.98 -20.01 8.85
N ASP A 196 19.23 -21.04 8.44
CA ASP A 196 19.76 -22.19 7.72
C ASP A 196 20.17 -21.84 6.27
N LYS A 197 20.81 -22.79 5.56
CA LYS A 197 21.33 -22.61 4.18
C LYS A 197 20.28 -22.20 3.14
N GLU A 198 19.00 -22.26 3.48
CA GLU A 198 17.88 -21.90 2.60
C GLU A 198 17.90 -20.41 2.18
N PHE A 199 18.54 -19.54 2.96
CA PHE A 199 18.61 -18.09 2.68
C PHE A 199 19.88 -17.62 1.99
N GLU A 200 20.74 -18.53 1.51
CA GLU A 200 21.97 -18.15 0.77
C GLU A 200 21.67 -17.34 -0.49
N LEU A 201 20.62 -17.70 -1.25
CA LEU A 201 20.26 -16.95 -2.45
C LEU A 201 19.76 -15.51 -2.14
N PRO A 202 18.84 -15.29 -1.18
CA PRO A 202 18.53 -13.95 -0.65
C PRO A 202 19.74 -13.15 -0.19
N LYS A 203 20.66 -13.78 0.53
CA LYS A 203 21.89 -13.13 1.01
C LYS A 203 22.78 -12.66 -0.16
N ILE A 204 23.01 -13.52 -1.16
CA ILE A 204 23.72 -13.14 -2.39
C ILE A 204 23.02 -11.98 -3.10
N THR A 205 21.69 -12.01 -3.19
CA THR A 205 20.90 -10.93 -3.81
C THR A 205 21.09 -9.60 -3.07
N CYS A 206 21.20 -9.60 -1.74
CA CYS A 206 21.54 -8.39 -0.97
C CYS A 206 22.92 -7.83 -1.36
N TYR A 207 23.97 -8.67 -1.44
CA TYR A 207 25.30 -8.20 -1.84
C TYR A 207 25.32 -7.61 -3.26
N VAL A 208 24.67 -8.29 -4.22
CA VAL A 208 24.54 -7.80 -5.59
C VAL A 208 23.78 -6.47 -5.61
N LYS A 209 22.68 -6.36 -4.85
CA LYS A 209 21.87 -5.14 -4.77
C LYS A 209 22.64 -3.95 -4.20
N LYS A 210 23.60 -4.20 -3.30
CA LYS A 210 24.55 -3.21 -2.77
C LYS A 210 25.71 -2.89 -3.72
N GLY A 211 25.83 -3.58 -4.86
CA GLY A 211 26.98 -3.45 -5.77
C GLY A 211 28.26 -4.14 -5.28
N LEU A 212 28.19 -4.98 -4.25
CA LEU A 212 29.33 -5.69 -3.66
C LEU A 212 29.46 -7.10 -4.26
N ILE A 213 29.75 -7.18 -5.56
CA ILE A 213 29.74 -8.44 -6.31
C ILE A 213 30.85 -9.39 -5.84
N GLU A 214 32.02 -8.86 -5.44
CA GLU A 214 33.15 -9.68 -5.00
C GLU A 214 32.85 -10.48 -3.72
N THR A 215 32.16 -9.86 -2.76
CA THR A 215 31.70 -10.54 -1.53
C THR A 215 30.55 -11.52 -1.78
N ALA A 216 29.85 -11.40 -2.92
CA ALA A 216 28.78 -12.32 -3.28
C ALA A 216 29.28 -13.64 -3.89
N LEU A 217 30.55 -13.66 -4.33
CA LEU A 217 31.20 -14.79 -5.01
C LEU A 217 32.19 -15.55 -4.11
N ALA A 218 32.44 -15.05 -2.91
CA ALA A 218 33.34 -15.62 -1.89
C ALA A 218 32.57 -16.54 -0.95
#